data_AF-A0ABD6H4U0-F1
#
_entry.id   AF-A0ABD6H4U0-F1
#
_cell.length_a   1.000
_cell.length_b   1.000
_cell.length_c   1.000
_cell.angle_alpha   90.00
_cell.angle_beta   90.00
_cell.angle_gamma   90.00
#
_symmetry.space_group_name_H-M   'P 1'
#
loop_
_entity.id
_entity.type
_entity.pdbx_description
1 polymer ?
#
loop_
_entity_poly.entity_id
_entity_poly.type
_entity_poly.pdbx_seq_one_letter_code
_entity_poly.pdbx_strand_id
1 'polypeptide(L)'
;MSDVMWSITEIAARDSVSKAAISKAVKRLLEAHPDTPVDRGPQGQVMRVSLAHYDHYRARYINPAKATAPVRPIGSDEAAAGAGPQVPQGDRLEEARRQREWLALGRERLRDQEERGQLVRKDKVDAAVLAIGAELQAILRRLPNRADDIALAVSKEGVHSVRVLLREIAFEIGNEMADKLEAIASEAPTGDALIEEEEA
;
A
#
# COMPACT_ATOMS: atom_id res chain seq x y z
N MET A 1 36.07 -16.58 -27.41
CA MET A 1 35.27 -17.37 -26.46
C MET A 1 34.41 -18.30 -27.27
N SER A 2 34.64 -19.61 -27.19
CA SER A 2 33.84 -20.63 -27.89
C SER A 2 32.54 -20.86 -27.13
N ASP A 3 31.43 -20.33 -27.63
CA ASP A 3 30.11 -20.62 -27.09
C ASP A 3 29.79 -22.11 -27.22
N VAL A 4 29.43 -22.76 -26.11
CA VAL A 4 28.98 -24.16 -26.13
C VAL A 4 27.54 -24.21 -26.61
N MET A 5 27.36 -24.65 -27.86
CA MET A 5 26.06 -24.68 -28.54
C MET A 5 25.34 -26.01 -28.29
N TRP A 6 24.21 -25.99 -27.60
CA TRP A 6 23.40 -27.18 -27.33
C TRP A 6 22.06 -27.13 -28.04
N SER A 7 21.58 -28.29 -28.48
CA SER A 7 20.23 -28.46 -29.01
C SER A 7 19.18 -28.40 -27.90
N ILE A 8 17.96 -28.01 -28.28
CA ILE A 8 16.81 -27.99 -27.36
C ILE A 8 16.58 -29.36 -26.72
N THR A 9 16.90 -30.44 -27.44
CA THR A 9 16.78 -31.83 -26.94
C THR A 9 17.81 -32.16 -25.88
N GLU A 10 19.04 -31.69 -26.00
CA GLU A 10 20.11 -31.90 -25.01
C GLU A 10 19.83 -31.11 -23.73
N ILE A 11 19.36 -29.86 -23.88
CA ILE A 11 18.95 -29.02 -22.75
C ILE A 11 17.75 -29.64 -22.02
N ALA A 12 16.78 -30.20 -22.76
CA ALA A 12 15.61 -30.89 -22.20
C ALA A 12 15.99 -32.13 -21.38
N ALA A 13 16.92 -32.93 -21.91
CA ALA A 13 17.42 -34.11 -21.22
C ALA A 13 18.18 -33.74 -19.93
N ARG A 14 18.99 -32.65 -19.96
CA ARG A 14 19.72 -32.16 -18.78
C ARG A 14 18.77 -31.62 -17.70
N ASP A 15 17.83 -30.78 -18.11
CA ASP A 15 16.99 -30.02 -17.16
C ASP A 15 15.78 -30.83 -16.67
N SER A 16 15.54 -32.04 -17.20
CA SER A 16 14.34 -32.85 -16.95
C SER A 16 13.03 -32.08 -17.23
N VAL A 17 13.06 -31.21 -18.23
CA VAL A 17 11.95 -30.34 -18.63
C VAL A 17 11.50 -30.67 -20.06
N SER A 18 10.21 -30.53 -20.35
CA SER A 18 9.68 -30.83 -21.68
C SER A 18 10.30 -29.94 -22.77
N LYS A 19 10.52 -30.51 -23.96
CA LYS A 19 11.07 -29.79 -25.14
C LYS A 19 10.26 -28.52 -25.48
N ALA A 20 8.95 -28.55 -25.26
CA ALA A 20 8.05 -27.43 -25.51
C ALA A 20 8.29 -26.25 -24.54
N ALA A 21 8.56 -26.54 -23.26
CA ALA A 21 8.83 -25.51 -22.26
C ALA A 21 10.17 -24.79 -22.54
N ILE A 22 11.19 -25.53 -22.98
CA ILE A 22 12.48 -24.96 -23.37
C ILE A 22 12.36 -24.16 -24.66
N SER A 23 11.62 -24.64 -25.66
CA SER A 23 11.34 -23.88 -26.89
C SER A 23 10.67 -22.52 -26.58
N LYS A 24 9.72 -22.50 -25.63
CA LYS A 24 9.08 -21.26 -25.16
C LYS A 24 10.06 -20.33 -24.43
N ALA A 25 10.94 -20.89 -23.59
CA ALA A 25 11.96 -20.13 -22.87
C ALA A 25 13.01 -19.53 -23.83
N VAL A 26 13.47 -20.31 -24.81
CA VAL A 26 14.40 -19.86 -25.86
C VAL A 26 13.79 -18.78 -26.73
N LYS A 27 12.50 -18.89 -27.09
CA LYS A 27 11.79 -17.84 -27.84
C LYS A 27 11.78 -16.51 -27.07
N ARG A 28 11.46 -16.56 -25.77
CA ARG A 28 11.47 -15.36 -24.90
C ARG A 28 12.87 -14.81 -24.65
N LEU A 29 13.88 -15.67 -24.58
CA LEU A 29 15.29 -15.27 -24.53
C LEU A 29 15.68 -14.49 -25.77
N LEU A 30 15.31 -14.96 -26.96
CA LEU A 30 15.60 -14.27 -28.22
C LEU A 30 14.81 -12.97 -28.39
N GLU A 31 13.61 -12.88 -27.83
CA GLU A 31 12.83 -11.63 -27.77
C GLU A 31 13.49 -10.60 -26.82
N ALA A 32 14.01 -11.03 -25.67
CA ALA A 32 14.64 -10.17 -24.68
C ALA A 32 16.10 -9.79 -25.02
N HIS A 33 16.81 -10.70 -25.68
CA HIS A 33 18.22 -10.55 -26.06
C HIS A 33 18.43 -11.05 -27.50
N PRO A 34 18.17 -10.18 -28.50
CA PRO A 34 18.29 -10.52 -29.92
C PRO A 34 19.70 -10.96 -30.34
N ASP A 35 20.72 -10.51 -29.60
CA ASP A 35 22.14 -10.77 -29.86
C ASP A 35 22.61 -12.16 -29.37
N THR A 36 21.69 -12.98 -28.84
CA THR A 36 22.03 -14.32 -28.34
C THR A 36 22.52 -15.23 -29.48
N PRO A 37 23.71 -15.85 -29.37
CA PRO A 37 24.22 -16.77 -30.38
C PRO A 37 23.31 -18.00 -30.54
N VAL A 38 22.80 -18.20 -31.75
CA VAL A 38 21.94 -19.34 -32.13
C VAL A 38 22.29 -19.86 -33.51
N ASP A 39 22.35 -21.20 -33.64
CA ASP A 39 22.45 -21.85 -34.95
C ASP A 39 21.04 -22.03 -35.50
N ARG A 40 20.76 -21.36 -36.63
CA ARG A 40 19.49 -21.47 -37.34
C ARG A 40 19.61 -22.45 -38.51
N GLY A 41 18.63 -23.33 -38.64
CA GLY A 41 18.53 -24.25 -39.77
C GLY A 41 18.11 -23.56 -41.07
N PRO A 42 18.02 -24.32 -42.18
CA PRO A 42 17.74 -23.79 -43.52
C PRO A 42 16.36 -23.12 -43.68
N GLN A 43 15.45 -23.32 -42.71
CA GLN A 43 14.11 -22.71 -42.67
C GLN A 43 13.97 -21.67 -41.53
N GLY A 44 15.08 -21.21 -40.95
CA GLY A 44 15.08 -20.20 -39.89
C GLY A 44 14.76 -20.73 -38.48
N GLN A 45 14.52 -22.03 -38.31
CA GLN A 45 14.31 -22.66 -37.01
C GLN A 45 15.59 -22.71 -36.16
N VAL A 46 15.47 -22.48 -34.85
CA VAL A 46 16.60 -22.55 -33.91
C VAL A 46 16.95 -24.03 -33.65
N MET A 47 18.14 -24.45 -34.10
CA MET A 47 18.64 -25.81 -33.92
C MET A 47 19.51 -25.94 -32.67
N ARG A 48 20.38 -24.96 -32.42
CA ARG A 48 21.26 -24.91 -31.24
C ARG A 48 21.29 -23.52 -30.65
N VAL A 49 21.43 -23.43 -29.33
CA VAL A 49 21.47 -22.18 -28.57
C VAL A 49 22.72 -22.18 -27.68
N SER A 50 23.35 -21.01 -27.50
CA SER A 50 24.43 -20.87 -26.52
C SER A 50 23.91 -21.20 -25.12
N LEU A 51 24.48 -22.26 -24.54
CA LEU A 51 24.06 -22.78 -23.23
C LEU A 51 24.26 -21.74 -22.12
N ALA A 52 25.34 -20.94 -22.21
CA ALA A 52 25.67 -19.91 -21.23
C ALA A 52 24.60 -18.81 -21.17
N HIS A 53 24.12 -18.36 -22.34
CA HIS A 53 23.07 -17.34 -22.42
C HIS A 53 21.72 -17.88 -21.95
N TYR A 54 21.42 -19.14 -22.28
CA TYR A 54 20.22 -19.81 -21.79
C TYR A 54 20.24 -19.98 -20.26
N ASP A 55 21.35 -20.42 -19.67
CA ASP A 55 21.47 -20.61 -18.23
C ASP A 55 21.42 -19.27 -17.48
N HIS A 56 22.02 -18.21 -18.03
CA HIS A 56 21.92 -16.86 -17.48
C HIS A 56 20.47 -16.32 -17.48
N TYR A 57 19.76 -16.50 -18.59
CA TYR A 57 18.35 -16.10 -18.70
C TYR A 57 17.45 -16.91 -17.77
N ARG A 58 17.67 -18.22 -17.69
CA ARG A 58 16.95 -19.11 -16.78
C ARG A 58 17.15 -18.68 -15.32
N ALA A 59 18.38 -18.35 -14.91
CA ALA A 59 18.67 -17.88 -13.57
C ALA A 59 17.92 -16.59 -13.20
N ARG A 60 17.70 -15.70 -14.18
CA ARG A 60 17.09 -14.38 -13.95
C ARG A 60 15.55 -14.36 -14.04
N TYR A 61 14.96 -15.24 -14.86
CA TYR A 61 13.54 -15.16 -15.22
C TYR A 61 12.72 -16.42 -14.94
N ILE A 62 13.35 -17.54 -14.55
CA ILE A 62 12.66 -18.80 -14.27
C ILE A 62 12.74 -19.10 -12.76
N ASN A 63 11.56 -19.28 -12.15
CA ASN A 63 11.40 -19.57 -10.73
C ASN A 63 12.20 -20.84 -10.32
N PRO A 64 13.12 -20.75 -9.34
CA PRO A 64 13.96 -21.88 -8.93
C PRO A 64 13.17 -23.05 -8.34
N ALA A 65 11.93 -22.84 -7.84
CA ALA A 65 11.06 -23.92 -7.37
C ALA A 65 10.60 -24.89 -8.48
N LYS A 66 10.78 -24.54 -9.76
CA LYS A 66 10.50 -25.40 -10.92
C LYS A 66 11.77 -25.90 -11.62
N ALA A 67 12.95 -25.57 -11.10
CA ALA A 67 14.24 -25.95 -11.67
C ALA A 67 14.82 -27.15 -10.91
N THR A 68 14.55 -28.37 -11.38
CA THR A 68 14.98 -29.61 -10.71
C THR A 68 16.47 -29.92 -10.92
N ALA A 69 17.12 -29.31 -11.91
CA ALA A 69 18.54 -29.52 -12.20
C ALA A 69 19.41 -28.36 -11.67
N PRO A 70 20.52 -28.64 -10.97
CA PRO A 70 21.46 -27.62 -10.51
C PRO A 70 22.09 -26.90 -11.71
N VAL A 71 21.97 -25.57 -11.73
CA VAL A 71 22.65 -24.72 -12.73
C VAL A 71 24.14 -24.77 -12.41
N ARG A 72 24.95 -25.19 -13.38
CA ARG A 72 26.41 -25.20 -13.22
C ARG A 72 26.88 -23.74 -13.11
N PRO A 73 27.60 -23.34 -12.05
CA PRO A 73 28.25 -22.04 -12.03
C PRO A 73 29.27 -22.02 -13.17
N ILE A 74 29.19 -21.00 -14.02
CA ILE A 74 30.16 -20.77 -15.09
C ILE A 74 31.49 -20.39 -14.41
N GLY A 75 32.53 -21.21 -14.57
CA GLY A 75 33.91 -20.88 -14.18
C GLY A 75 34.49 -21.66 -12.99
N SER A 76 34.48 -22.99 -13.01
CA SER A 76 35.24 -23.81 -12.05
C SER A 76 36.57 -24.31 -12.61
N ASP A 77 37.24 -23.52 -13.46
CA ASP A 77 38.68 -23.65 -13.72
C ASP A 77 39.21 -22.25 -14.09
N GLU A 78 39.97 -21.69 -13.15
CA GLU A 78 40.95 -20.61 -13.29
C GLU A 78 40.48 -19.19 -13.69
N ALA A 79 40.89 -18.23 -12.85
CA ALA A 79 40.88 -16.75 -13.02
C ALA A 79 39.58 -15.98 -12.69
N ALA A 80 39.54 -15.37 -11.49
CA ALA A 80 39.32 -13.92 -11.32
C ALA A 80 39.41 -13.51 -9.84
N ALA A 81 40.55 -12.95 -9.45
CA ALA A 81 40.60 -12.00 -8.35
C ALA A 81 39.73 -10.78 -8.73
N GLY A 82 38.76 -10.43 -7.89
CA GLY A 82 37.89 -9.27 -8.10
C GLY A 82 36.39 -9.57 -8.24
N ALA A 83 35.86 -10.56 -7.52
CA ALA A 83 34.43 -10.62 -7.29
C ALA A 83 34.07 -9.62 -6.17
N GLY A 84 33.54 -8.46 -6.54
CA GLY A 84 32.72 -7.68 -5.61
C GLY A 84 31.61 -8.58 -5.05
N PRO A 85 31.14 -8.37 -3.81
CA PRO A 85 30.23 -9.30 -3.15
C PRO A 85 28.97 -9.48 -4.01
N GLN A 86 28.88 -10.62 -4.68
CA GLN A 86 27.64 -11.06 -5.32
C GLN A 86 26.69 -11.42 -4.18
N VAL A 87 25.86 -10.46 -3.78
CA VAL A 87 24.77 -10.71 -2.83
C VAL A 87 23.98 -11.90 -3.37
N PRO A 88 23.95 -13.04 -2.65
CA PRO A 88 23.21 -14.22 -3.07
C PRO A 88 21.78 -13.83 -3.45
N GLN A 89 21.29 -14.21 -4.63
CA GLN A 89 19.95 -13.84 -5.07
C GLN A 89 18.82 -14.40 -4.18
N GLY A 90 19.14 -15.43 -3.37
CA GLY A 90 18.30 -15.89 -2.25
C GLY A 90 18.00 -14.78 -1.24
N ASP A 91 19.00 -13.95 -0.93
CA ASP A 91 18.86 -12.83 0.01
C ASP A 91 17.86 -11.80 -0.51
N ARG A 92 17.79 -11.54 -1.82
CA ARG A 92 16.85 -10.54 -2.37
C ARG A 92 15.38 -10.95 -2.28
N LEU A 93 15.08 -12.24 -2.44
CA LEU A 93 13.71 -12.76 -2.30
C LEU A 93 13.30 -12.85 -0.83
N GLU A 94 14.22 -13.27 0.03
CA GLU A 94 14.02 -13.31 1.47
C GLU A 94 13.87 -11.91 2.06
N GLU A 95 14.65 -10.94 1.58
CA GLU A 95 14.51 -9.52 1.91
C GLU A 95 13.14 -8.97 1.45
N ALA A 96 12.71 -9.29 0.23
CA ALA A 96 11.39 -8.88 -0.25
C ALA A 96 10.24 -9.50 0.57
N ARG A 97 10.37 -10.77 1.00
CA ARG A 97 9.42 -11.42 1.92
C ARG A 97 9.41 -10.73 3.28
N ARG A 98 10.59 -10.50 3.86
CA ARG A 98 10.76 -9.80 5.14
C ARG A 98 10.14 -8.40 5.11
N GLN A 99 10.36 -7.63 4.04
CA GLN A 99 9.76 -6.31 3.88
C GLN A 99 8.24 -6.39 3.80
N ARG A 100 7.69 -7.35 3.06
CA ARG A 100 6.23 -7.55 2.97
C ARG A 100 5.63 -7.95 4.31
N GLU A 101 6.24 -8.88 5.02
CA GLU A 101 5.82 -9.29 6.36
C GLU A 101 5.92 -8.14 7.36
N TRP A 102 6.99 -7.34 7.30
CA TRP A 102 7.14 -6.14 8.12
C TRP A 102 6.02 -5.12 7.85
N LEU A 103 5.70 -4.85 6.59
CA LEU A 103 4.60 -3.97 6.22
C LEU A 103 3.23 -4.55 6.60
N ALA A 104 3.07 -5.87 6.56
CA ALA A 104 1.86 -6.54 7.02
C ALA A 104 1.66 -6.38 8.53
N LEU A 105 2.70 -6.64 9.34
CA LEU A 105 2.69 -6.42 10.79
C LEU A 105 2.47 -4.94 11.14
N GLY A 106 3.07 -4.02 10.36
CA GLY A 106 2.84 -2.59 10.52
C GLY A 106 1.37 -2.20 10.29
N ARG A 107 0.74 -2.75 9.24
CA ARG A 107 -0.69 -2.52 8.96
C ARG A 107 -1.58 -3.14 10.02
N GLU A 108 -1.28 -4.34 10.48
CA GLU A 108 -2.04 -4.99 11.56
C GLU A 108 -1.96 -4.19 12.86
N ARG A 109 -0.78 -3.67 13.20
CA ARG A 109 -0.60 -2.80 14.37
C ARG A 109 -1.39 -1.50 14.25
N LEU A 110 -1.47 -0.90 13.06
CA LEU A 110 -2.29 0.29 12.84
C LEU A 110 -3.78 -0.02 12.98
N ARG A 111 -4.25 -1.16 12.47
CA ARG A 111 -5.64 -1.61 12.65
C ARG A 111 -5.98 -1.85 14.11
N ASP A 112 -5.10 -2.53 14.86
CA ASP A 112 -5.31 -2.75 16.30
C ASP A 112 -5.32 -1.42 17.09
N GLN A 113 -4.52 -0.42 16.67
CA GLN A 113 -4.58 0.92 17.26
C GLN A 113 -5.87 1.67 16.92
N GLU A 114 -6.39 1.52 15.71
CA GLU A 114 -7.68 2.08 15.29
C GLU A 114 -8.86 1.42 16.03
N GLU A 115 -8.87 0.09 16.14
CA GLU A 115 -9.88 -0.66 16.90
C GLU A 115 -9.87 -0.31 18.39
N ARG A 116 -8.70 -0.01 18.96
CA ARG A 116 -8.55 0.49 20.34
C ARG A 116 -8.88 1.98 20.49
N GLY A 117 -9.24 2.68 19.41
CA GLY A 117 -9.54 4.12 19.41
C GLY A 117 -8.33 5.02 19.66
N GLN A 118 -7.11 4.51 19.49
CA GLN A 118 -5.88 5.31 19.61
C GLN A 118 -5.58 6.15 18.36
N LEU A 119 -6.19 5.78 17.24
CA LEU A 119 -6.09 6.49 15.96
C LEU A 119 -7.49 6.85 15.48
N VAL A 120 -7.62 8.07 14.94
CA VAL A 120 -8.84 8.59 14.33
C VAL A 120 -8.51 9.19 12.98
N ARG A 121 -9.45 9.11 12.04
CA ARG A 121 -9.29 9.73 10.74
C ARG A 121 -9.40 11.24 10.84
N LYS A 122 -8.30 11.91 10.52
CA LYS A 122 -8.22 13.37 10.59
C LYS A 122 -9.27 14.07 9.71
N ASP A 123 -9.48 13.61 8.48
CA ASP A 123 -10.44 14.21 7.54
C ASP A 123 -11.87 14.19 8.07
N LYS A 124 -12.24 13.10 8.75
CA LYS A 124 -13.56 12.93 9.38
C LYS A 124 -13.72 13.78 10.62
N VAL A 125 -12.69 13.84 11.47
CA VAL A 125 -12.67 14.71 12.64
C VAL A 125 -12.77 16.18 12.25
N ASP A 126 -12.00 16.62 11.26
CA ASP A 126 -12.02 18.01 10.78
C ASP A 126 -13.41 18.39 10.24
N ALA A 127 -14.04 17.51 9.46
CA ALA A 127 -15.40 17.71 8.97
C ALA A 127 -16.43 17.77 10.10
N ALA A 128 -16.33 16.89 11.10
CA ALA A 128 -17.21 16.87 12.25
C ALA A 128 -17.09 18.15 13.10
N VAL A 129 -15.85 18.62 13.34
CA VAL A 129 -15.59 19.87 14.07
C VAL A 129 -16.20 21.07 13.36
N LEU A 130 -16.08 21.14 12.02
CA LEU A 130 -16.69 22.22 11.24
C LEU A 130 -18.23 22.19 11.31
N ALA A 131 -18.83 21.01 11.20
CA ALA A 131 -20.28 20.84 11.30
C ALA A 131 -20.80 21.24 12.69
N ILE A 132 -20.15 20.76 13.75
CA ILE A 132 -20.45 21.13 15.14
C ILE A 132 -20.34 22.65 15.31
N GLY A 133 -19.25 23.25 14.84
CA GLY A 133 -19.02 24.69 14.96
C GLY A 133 -20.12 25.51 14.28
N ALA A 134 -20.60 25.08 13.12
CA ALA A 134 -21.68 25.74 12.40
C ALA A 134 -23.01 25.72 13.19
N GLU A 135 -23.35 24.59 13.80
CA GLU A 135 -24.55 24.44 14.63
C GLU A 135 -24.48 25.30 15.90
N LEU A 136 -23.34 25.29 16.60
CA LEU A 136 -23.13 26.15 17.78
C LEU A 136 -23.20 27.63 17.40
N GLN A 137 -22.65 28.01 16.25
CA GLN A 137 -22.75 29.38 15.75
C GLN A 137 -24.19 29.76 15.43
N ALA A 138 -25.00 28.84 14.90
CA ALA A 138 -26.42 29.09 14.62
C ALA A 138 -27.22 29.39 15.90
N ILE A 139 -26.92 28.69 17.00
CA ILE A 139 -27.51 28.96 18.32
C ILE A 139 -27.12 30.36 18.79
N LEU A 140 -25.82 30.69 18.76
CA LEU A 140 -25.33 32.01 19.20
C LEU A 140 -25.86 33.17 18.35
N ARG A 141 -26.10 32.95 17.05
CA ARG A 141 -26.69 33.98 16.17
C ARG A 141 -28.11 34.36 16.54
N ARG A 142 -28.80 33.56 17.36
CA ARG A 142 -30.15 33.86 17.88
C ARG A 142 -30.13 34.70 19.15
N LEU A 143 -28.96 34.96 19.75
CA LEU A 143 -28.83 35.79 20.96
C LEU A 143 -29.52 37.17 20.86
N PRO A 144 -29.50 37.88 19.71
CA PRO A 144 -30.22 39.14 19.55
C PRO A 144 -31.73 39.03 19.78
N ASN A 145 -32.33 37.84 19.64
CA ASN A 145 -33.76 37.63 19.91
C ASN A 145 -34.10 37.83 21.39
N ARG A 146 -33.11 37.82 22.29
CA ARG A 146 -33.26 38.11 23.73
C ARG A 146 -33.16 39.60 24.06
N ALA A 147 -32.99 40.47 23.07
CA ALA A 147 -32.78 41.91 23.30
C ALA A 147 -33.95 42.56 24.05
N ASP A 148 -35.19 42.21 23.70
CA ASP A 148 -36.39 42.76 24.34
C ASP A 148 -36.52 42.31 25.80
N ASP A 149 -36.21 41.05 26.10
CA ASP A 149 -36.19 40.51 27.47
C ASP A 149 -35.15 41.25 28.33
N ILE A 150 -33.97 41.51 27.76
CA ILE A 150 -32.91 42.26 28.44
C ILE A 150 -33.34 43.72 28.65
N ALA A 151 -33.94 44.37 27.64
CA ALA A 151 -34.45 45.74 27.77
C ALA A 151 -35.54 45.83 28.87
N LEU A 152 -36.43 44.85 28.94
CA LEU A 152 -37.44 44.76 29.98
C LEU A 152 -36.80 44.59 31.36
N ALA A 153 -35.80 43.71 31.51
CA ALA A 153 -35.09 43.52 32.77
C ALA A 153 -34.40 44.81 33.25
N VAL A 154 -33.73 45.53 32.33
CA VAL A 154 -33.10 46.84 32.62
C VAL A 154 -34.14 47.84 33.15
N SER A 155 -35.30 47.93 32.50
CA SER A 155 -36.32 48.92 32.87
C SER A 155 -36.98 48.68 34.23
N LYS A 156 -37.05 47.42 34.70
CA LYS A 156 -37.69 47.07 35.99
C LYS A 156 -36.79 47.31 37.19
N GLU A 157 -35.56 46.79 37.16
CA GLU A 157 -34.68 46.68 38.34
C GLU A 157 -33.20 47.04 38.02
N GLY A 158 -32.94 47.54 36.81
CA GLY A 158 -31.61 47.96 36.39
C GLY A 158 -30.64 46.79 36.21
N VAL A 159 -29.40 46.98 36.65
CA VAL A 159 -28.29 46.07 36.32
C VAL A 159 -28.40 44.72 37.05
N HIS A 160 -29.05 44.67 38.22
CA HIS A 160 -29.13 43.44 39.01
C HIS A 160 -29.95 42.36 38.30
N SER A 161 -31.17 42.69 37.88
CA SER A 161 -32.05 41.78 37.13
C SER A 161 -31.41 41.30 35.82
N VAL A 162 -30.71 42.19 35.11
CA VAL A 162 -29.97 41.82 33.89
C VAL A 162 -28.90 40.78 34.16
N ARG A 163 -28.17 40.87 35.28
CA ARG A 163 -27.17 39.84 35.63
C ARG A 163 -27.81 38.49 35.91
N VAL A 164 -28.98 38.46 36.54
CA VAL A 164 -29.72 37.21 36.77
C VAL A 164 -30.18 36.63 35.45
N LEU A 165 -30.85 37.44 34.61
CA LEU A 165 -31.33 37.03 33.29
C LEU A 165 -30.20 36.54 32.38
N LEU A 166 -29.05 37.21 32.35
CA LEU A 166 -27.91 36.75 31.54
C LEU A 166 -27.35 35.40 32.00
N ARG A 167 -27.42 35.07 33.29
CA ARG A 167 -27.04 33.74 33.78
C ARG A 167 -28.03 32.68 33.34
N GLU A 168 -29.31 33.00 33.37
CA GLU A 168 -30.38 32.11 32.87
C GLU A 168 -30.22 31.87 31.37
N ILE A 169 -30.07 32.94 30.57
CA ILE A 169 -29.83 32.83 29.12
C ILE A 169 -28.55 32.01 28.85
N ALA A 170 -27.47 32.23 29.60
CA ALA A 170 -26.24 31.45 29.42
C ALA A 170 -26.44 29.96 29.73
N PHE A 171 -27.24 29.65 30.75
CA PHE A 171 -27.59 28.27 31.09
C PHE A 171 -28.47 27.62 30.02
N GLU A 172 -29.49 28.31 29.53
CA GLU A 172 -30.36 27.85 28.44
C GLU A 172 -29.56 27.57 27.16
N ILE A 173 -28.69 28.50 26.74
CA ILE A 173 -27.83 28.32 25.57
C ILE A 173 -26.88 27.14 25.77
N GLY A 174 -26.31 27.01 26.96
CA GLY A 174 -25.45 25.87 27.30
C GLY A 174 -26.18 24.54 27.14
N ASN A 175 -27.43 24.44 27.58
CA ASN A 175 -28.25 23.25 27.41
C ASN A 175 -28.63 23.02 25.94
N GLU A 176 -29.05 24.06 25.19
CA GLU A 176 -29.37 23.93 23.77
C GLU A 176 -28.15 23.44 22.96
N MET A 177 -26.96 23.91 23.30
CA MET A 177 -25.71 23.44 22.72
C MET A 177 -25.44 21.97 23.07
N ALA A 178 -25.60 21.58 24.34
CA ALA A 178 -25.40 20.21 24.78
C ALA A 178 -26.37 19.24 24.09
N ASP A 179 -27.66 19.57 24.07
CA ASP A 179 -28.70 18.77 23.40
C ASP A 179 -28.41 18.61 21.91
N LYS A 180 -27.95 19.69 21.25
CA LYS A 180 -27.60 19.65 19.83
C LYS A 180 -26.37 18.78 19.57
N LEU A 181 -25.36 18.82 20.44
CA LEU A 181 -24.19 17.95 20.36
C LEU A 181 -24.56 16.47 20.58
N GLU A 182 -25.44 16.19 21.54
CA GLU A 182 -25.95 14.84 21.78
C GLU A 182 -26.72 14.31 20.57
N ALA A 183 -27.56 15.13 19.94
CA ALA A 183 -28.26 14.77 18.72
C ALA A 183 -27.27 14.44 17.58
N ILE A 184 -26.27 15.29 17.34
CA ILE A 184 -25.22 15.05 16.34
C ILE A 184 -24.47 13.75 16.62
N ALA A 185 -24.14 13.48 17.89
CA ALA A 185 -23.45 12.26 18.30
C ALA A 185 -24.33 11.01 18.11
N SER A 186 -25.63 11.11 18.35
CA SER A 186 -26.58 9.99 18.19
C SER A 186 -26.81 9.59 16.73
N GLU A 187 -26.71 10.55 15.80
CA GLU A 187 -26.83 10.32 14.36
C GLU A 187 -25.49 9.90 13.71
N ALA A 188 -24.37 10.09 14.42
CA ALA A 188 -23.05 9.76 13.92
C ALA A 188 -22.86 8.25 13.78
N PRO A 189 -22.20 7.78 12.70
CA PRO A 189 -21.81 6.38 12.57
C PRO A 189 -20.91 5.92 13.71
N THR A 190 -21.01 4.65 14.10
CA THR A 190 -20.18 4.05 15.16
C THR A 190 -18.69 3.98 14.78
N GLY A 191 -18.38 4.01 13.49
CA GLY A 191 -17.00 3.99 13.00
C GLY A 191 -16.91 4.57 11.59
N ASP A 192 -15.68 4.90 11.20
CA ASP A 192 -15.41 5.42 9.87
C ASP A 192 -15.44 4.30 8.81
N ALA A 193 -15.94 4.62 7.62
CA ALA A 193 -15.86 3.69 6.50
C ALA A 193 -14.40 3.42 6.14
N LEU A 194 -14.08 2.16 5.83
CA LEU A 194 -12.78 1.77 5.31
C LEU A 194 -12.50 2.54 4.01
N ILE A 195 -11.27 3.04 3.85
CA ILE A 195 -10.82 3.57 2.57
C ILE A 195 -10.65 2.36 1.65
N GLU A 196 -11.55 2.16 0.70
CA GLU A 196 -11.35 1.16 -0.34
C GLU A 196 -10.08 1.57 -1.10
N GLU A 197 -9.08 0.69 -1.12
CA GLU A 197 -7.85 0.91 -1.88
C GLU A 197 -8.26 1.03 -3.36
N GLU A 198 -8.12 2.23 -3.93
CA GLU A 198 -8.29 2.46 -5.37
C GLU A 198 -7.31 1.51 -6.08
N GLU A 199 -7.85 0.51 -6.81
CA GLU A 199 -7.06 -0.47 -7.56
C GLU A 199 -6.16 0.27 -8.56
N ALA A 200 -4.87 0.40 -8.22
CA ALA A 200 -3.83 0.98 -9.08
C ALA A 200 -3.04 -0.10 -9.83
#